data_AF-A0A1D3JUW1-F1
#
_entry.id   AF-A0A1D3JUW1-F1
#
_cell.length_a   1.000
_cell.length_b   1.000
_cell.length_c   1.000
_cell.angle_alpha   90.00
_cell.angle_beta   90.00
_cell.angle_gamma   90.00
#
_symmetry.space_group_name_H-M   'P 1'
#
loop_
_entity.id
_entity.type
_entity.pdbx_description
1 polymer ?
#
loop_
_entity_poly.entity_id
_entity_poly.type
_entity_poly.pdbx_seq_one_letter_code
_entity_poly.pdbx_strand_id
1 'polypeptide(L)'
;MKKAEIVTLPPKIEIAMKAGQVAADACANDGGSANCDRVVIRMPGVREAWVKGLRGYLQEAHGWHPRGFHLDTPFAGIGNRRYAGVQAMYESLKNQGVDCYVYYQVD
;
A
#
# COMPACT_ATOMS: atom_id res chain seq x y z
N MET A 1 11.91 11.27 -0.03
CA MET A 1 12.26 10.20 -0.98
C MET A 1 12.91 10.81 -2.22
N LYS A 2 14.02 10.25 -2.70
CA LYS A 2 14.77 10.71 -3.89
C LYS A 2 14.25 10.02 -5.16
N LYS A 3 14.43 10.63 -6.32
CA LYS A 3 14.03 10.05 -7.63
C LYS A 3 14.63 8.66 -7.88
N ALA A 4 15.88 8.44 -7.48
CA ALA A 4 16.54 7.13 -7.60
C ALA A 4 15.84 6.04 -6.78
N GLU A 5 15.34 6.37 -5.59
CA GLU A 5 14.60 5.41 -4.74
C GLU A 5 13.28 5.02 -5.39
N ILE A 6 12.59 5.97 -6.03
CA ILE A 6 11.32 5.74 -6.74
C ILE A 6 11.48 4.73 -7.88
N VAL A 7 12.59 4.80 -8.63
CA VAL A 7 12.87 3.85 -9.72
C VAL A 7 13.00 2.40 -9.21
N THR A 8 13.35 2.21 -7.94
CA THR A 8 13.45 0.88 -7.33
C THR A 8 12.12 0.34 -6.79
N LEU A 9 11.07 1.17 -6.72
CA LEU A 9 9.77 0.79 -6.14
C LEU A 9 8.96 -0.24 -6.95
N PRO A 10 8.90 -0.20 -8.30
CA PRO A 10 8.05 -1.13 -9.05
C PRO A 10 8.24 -2.61 -8.69
N PRO A 11 9.46 -3.19 -8.70
CA PRO A 11 9.62 -4.59 -8.31
C PRO A 11 9.27 -4.85 -6.84
N LYS A 12 9.51 -3.88 -5.94
CA LYS A 12 9.17 -4.02 -4.52
C LYS A 12 7.67 -4.05 -4.28
N ILE A 13 6.93 -3.20 -5.00
CA ILE A 13 5.47 -3.14 -4.95
C ILE A 13 4.87 -4.43 -5.50
N GLU A 14 5.40 -4.99 -6.60
CA GLU A 14 4.95 -6.27 -7.14
C GLU A 14 5.15 -7.44 -6.17
N ILE A 15 6.31 -7.50 -5.49
CA ILE A 15 6.56 -8.50 -4.43
C ILE A 15 5.54 -8.35 -3.29
N ALA A 16 5.29 -7.11 -2.85
CA ALA A 16 4.35 -6.84 -1.77
C ALA A 16 2.92 -7.20 -2.14
N MET A 17 2.46 -6.88 -3.34
CA MET A 17 1.12 -7.24 -3.82
C MET A 17 0.93 -8.76 -3.90
N LYS A 18 1.95 -9.51 -4.34
CA LYS A 18 1.91 -10.98 -4.31
C LYS A 18 1.82 -11.53 -2.89
N ALA A 19 2.59 -10.99 -1.96
CA ALA A 19 2.50 -11.36 -0.54
C ALA A 19 1.10 -11.07 0.04
N GLY A 20 0.54 -9.90 -0.29
CA GLY A 20 -0.82 -9.52 0.09
C GLY A 20 -1.88 -10.46 -0.47
N GLN A 21 -1.77 -10.82 -1.75
CA GLN A 21 -2.68 -11.77 -2.39
C GLN A 21 -2.67 -13.14 -1.68
N VAL A 22 -1.48 -13.69 -1.43
CA VAL A 22 -1.34 -14.98 -0.74
C VAL A 22 -1.95 -14.94 0.66
N ALA A 23 -1.72 -13.86 1.41
CA ALA A 23 -2.28 -13.71 2.76
C ALA A 23 -3.81 -13.54 2.75
N ALA A 24 -4.34 -12.78 1.78
CA ALA A 24 -5.78 -12.63 1.58
C ALA A 24 -6.43 -13.98 1.22
N ASP A 25 -5.87 -14.72 0.27
CA ASP A 25 -6.42 -16.02 -0.16
C ASP A 25 -6.37 -17.08 0.96
N ALA A 26 -5.35 -17.03 1.81
CA ALA A 26 -5.24 -17.89 2.99
C ALA A 26 -6.26 -17.52 4.09
N CYS A 27 -6.84 -16.31 4.06
CA CYS A 27 -7.82 -15.85 5.03
C CYS A 27 -9.23 -16.33 4.65
N ALA A 28 -9.69 -17.39 5.34
CA ALA A 28 -11.03 -17.94 5.13
C ALA A 28 -12.16 -17.02 5.63
N ASN A 29 -11.87 -16.13 6.58
CA ASN A 29 -12.86 -15.22 7.17
C ASN A 29 -12.86 -13.87 6.46
N ASP A 30 -14.01 -13.50 5.90
CA ASP A 30 -14.22 -12.22 5.19
C ASP A 30 -15.10 -11.24 5.99
N GLY A 31 -15.46 -11.57 7.24
CA GLY A 31 -16.20 -10.67 8.12
C GLY A 31 -15.34 -9.51 8.65
N GLY A 32 -15.98 -8.50 9.22
CA GLY A 32 -15.30 -7.30 9.77
C GLY A 32 -15.59 -6.04 8.94
N SER A 33 -14.92 -4.95 9.30
CA SER A 33 -15.17 -3.60 8.74
C SER A 33 -13.97 -2.96 8.04
N ALA A 34 -12.85 -3.67 7.93
CA ALA A 34 -11.61 -3.16 7.32
C ALA A 34 -11.65 -3.11 5.78
N ASN A 35 -12.77 -2.64 5.21
CA ASN A 35 -13.09 -2.76 3.79
C ASN A 35 -12.17 -1.93 2.88
N CYS A 36 -11.68 -0.82 3.42
CA CYS A 36 -10.99 0.21 2.65
C CYS A 36 -9.53 0.41 3.06
N ASP A 37 -8.98 -0.53 3.86
CA ASP A 37 -7.59 -0.49 4.27
C ASP A 37 -6.64 -0.54 3.06
N ARG A 38 -5.54 0.22 3.15
CA ARG A 38 -4.51 0.33 2.11
C ARG A 38 -3.13 0.49 2.73
N VAL A 39 -2.09 0.19 1.94
CA VAL A 39 -0.72 0.56 2.28
C VAL A 39 -0.35 1.86 1.59
N VAL A 40 0.29 2.77 2.33
CA VAL A 40 0.73 4.08 1.84
C VAL A 40 2.22 4.22 1.98
N ILE A 41 2.91 4.56 0.89
CA ILE A 41 4.33 4.92 0.88
C ILE A 41 4.46 6.42 1.11
N ARG A 42 5.29 6.84 2.07
CA ARG A 42 5.50 8.28 2.33
C ARG A 42 6.29 8.91 1.20
N MET A 43 5.74 9.97 0.60
CA MET A 43 6.33 10.62 -0.58
C MET A 43 6.36 12.16 -0.45
N PRO A 44 6.97 12.71 0.61
CA PRO A 44 7.08 14.16 0.76
C PRO A 44 7.90 14.76 -0.39
N GLY A 45 7.37 15.82 -1.01
CA GLY A 45 8.03 16.55 -2.09
C GLY A 45 8.13 15.81 -3.43
N VAL A 46 7.52 14.63 -3.57
CA VAL A 46 7.52 13.87 -4.83
C VAL A 46 6.50 14.47 -5.81
N ARG A 47 6.92 14.64 -7.06
CA ARG A 47 6.06 15.10 -8.16
C ARG A 47 5.29 13.92 -8.74
N GLU A 48 4.04 14.14 -9.13
CA GLU A 48 3.18 13.11 -9.72
C GLU A 48 3.79 12.44 -10.96
N ALA A 49 4.48 13.22 -11.80
CA ALA A 49 5.18 12.70 -12.97
C ALA A 49 6.25 11.64 -12.65
N TRP A 50 6.78 11.59 -11.42
CA TRP A 50 7.82 10.63 -11.03
C TRP A 50 7.26 9.26 -10.66
N VAL A 51 5.98 9.20 -10.29
CA VAL A 51 5.29 7.96 -9.90
C VAL A 51 4.40 7.42 -11.02
N LYS A 52 4.44 8.05 -12.20
CA LYS A 52 3.68 7.62 -13.37
C LYS A 52 4.10 6.19 -13.75
N GLY A 53 3.15 5.25 -13.66
CA GLY A 53 3.37 3.81 -13.90
C GLY A 53 3.50 2.95 -12.64
N LEU A 54 3.50 3.55 -11.45
CA LEU A 54 3.28 2.79 -10.21
C LEU A 54 1.81 2.43 -10.06
N ARG A 55 1.54 1.28 -9.42
CA ARG A 55 0.18 0.77 -9.18
C ARG A 55 -0.41 1.38 -7.91
N GLY A 56 -1.25 2.40 -8.10
CA GLY A 56 -1.84 3.19 -7.04
C GLY A 56 -2.07 4.63 -7.46
N TYR A 57 -2.28 5.50 -6.47
CA TYR A 57 -2.42 6.94 -6.71
C TYR A 57 -1.64 7.76 -5.70
N LEU A 58 -1.20 8.94 -6.11
CA LEU A 58 -0.51 9.89 -5.24
C LEU A 58 -1.54 10.81 -4.59
N GLN A 59 -1.75 10.67 -3.29
CA GLN A 59 -2.57 11.60 -2.51
C GLN A 59 -1.80 12.90 -2.30
N GLU A 60 -2.45 14.03 -2.57
CA GLU A 60 -1.87 15.35 -2.30
C GLU A 60 -1.60 15.55 -0.81
N ALA A 61 -0.66 16.46 -0.50
CA ALA A 61 -0.46 16.86 0.89
C ALA A 61 -1.65 17.71 1.33
N HIS A 62 -2.08 17.53 2.57
CA HIS A 62 -3.11 18.35 3.22
C HIS A 62 -2.62 18.78 4.60
N GLY A 63 -3.28 19.76 5.22
CA GLY A 63 -2.90 20.27 6.55
C GLY A 63 -2.82 19.20 7.66
N TRP A 64 -3.41 18.03 7.43
CA TRP A 64 -3.48 16.91 8.39
C TRP A 64 -2.64 15.69 7.99
N HIS A 65 -2.14 15.62 6.76
CA HIS A 65 -1.35 14.48 6.30
C HIS A 65 -0.34 14.87 5.23
N PRO A 66 0.88 14.29 5.27
CA PRO A 66 1.85 14.49 4.20
C PRO A 66 1.38 13.84 2.90
N ARG A 67 2.02 14.23 1.79
CA ARG A 67 1.86 13.55 0.50
C ARG A 67 2.30 12.09 0.62
N GLY A 68 1.44 11.19 0.14
CA GLY A 68 1.65 9.74 0.24
C GLY A 68 1.10 9.02 -0.99
N PHE A 69 1.74 7.92 -1.38
CA PHE A 69 1.30 7.11 -2.51
C PHE A 69 0.53 5.90 -1.98
N HIS A 70 -0.78 5.88 -2.25
CA HIS A 70 -1.69 4.81 -1.86
C HIS A 70 -1.59 3.69 -2.86
N LEU A 71 -1.17 2.51 -2.41
CA LEU A 71 -1.02 1.35 -3.27
C LEU A 71 -2.38 0.74 -3.61
N ASP A 72 -2.44 0.19 -4.82
CA ASP A 72 -3.51 -0.71 -5.18
C ASP A 72 -3.48 -1.96 -4.30
N THR A 73 -4.67 -2.49 -4.03
CA THR A 73 -4.91 -3.71 -3.28
C THR A 73 -5.57 -4.69 -4.24
N PRO A 74 -4.80 -5.45 -5.05
CA PRO A 74 -5.35 -6.23 -6.15
C PRO A 74 -6.04 -7.54 -5.71
N PHE A 75 -6.14 -7.80 -4.40
CA PHE A 75 -6.82 -8.97 -3.83
C PHE A 75 -8.28 -8.68 -3.51
N ALA A 76 -9.11 -9.71 -3.72
CA ALA A 76 -10.53 -9.70 -3.39
C ALA A 76 -10.77 -9.89 -1.89
N GLY A 77 -11.99 -9.59 -1.46
CA GLY A 77 -12.42 -9.70 -0.07
C GLY A 77 -12.49 -8.37 0.66
N ILE A 78 -13.18 -8.41 1.79
CA ILE A 78 -13.50 -7.29 2.67
C ILE A 78 -13.04 -7.64 4.10
N GLY A 79 -13.27 -6.75 5.08
CA GLY A 79 -13.01 -7.06 6.49
C GLY A 79 -11.64 -7.72 6.77
N ASN A 80 -11.66 -8.88 7.43
CA ASN A 80 -10.46 -9.59 7.86
C ASN A 80 -9.58 -10.08 6.71
N ARG A 81 -10.14 -10.45 5.55
CA ARG A 81 -9.35 -10.82 4.38
C ARG A 81 -8.58 -9.63 3.86
N ARG A 82 -9.26 -8.48 3.76
CA ARG A 82 -8.66 -7.22 3.35
C ARG A 82 -7.53 -6.81 4.30
N TYR A 83 -7.79 -6.89 5.61
CA TYR A 83 -6.80 -6.65 6.64
C TYR A 83 -5.56 -7.54 6.48
N ALA A 84 -5.75 -8.87 6.34
CA ALA A 84 -4.65 -9.82 6.20
C ALA A 84 -3.76 -9.51 4.99
N GLY A 85 -4.36 -9.22 3.83
CA GLY A 85 -3.61 -8.86 2.64
C GLY A 85 -2.84 -7.54 2.80
N VAL A 86 -3.45 -6.53 3.40
CA VAL A 86 -2.82 -5.22 3.64
C VAL A 86 -1.66 -5.33 4.64
N GLN A 87 -1.80 -6.11 5.71
CA GLN A 87 -0.71 -6.33 6.66
C GLN A 87 0.48 -7.02 5.98
N ALA A 88 0.23 -8.07 5.19
CA ALA A 88 1.30 -8.77 4.48
C ALA A 88 2.00 -7.88 3.44
N MET A 89 1.27 -7.01 2.73
CA MET A 89 1.88 -5.99 1.86
C MET A 89 2.80 -5.05 2.66
N TYR A 90 2.31 -4.54 3.78
CA TYR A 90 3.04 -3.60 4.63
C TYR A 90 4.33 -4.24 5.19
N GLU A 91 4.24 -5.45 5.73
CA GLU A 91 5.40 -6.18 6.24
C GLU A 91 6.42 -6.46 5.14
N SER A 92 5.96 -6.87 3.95
CA SER A 92 6.82 -7.09 2.80
C SER A 92 7.59 -5.84 2.40
N LEU A 93 6.93 -4.68 2.35
CA LEU A 93 7.58 -3.41 1.99
C LEU A 93 8.55 -2.93 3.08
N LYS A 94 8.17 -3.07 4.35
CA LYS A 94 9.01 -2.71 5.49
C LYS A 94 10.29 -3.54 5.52
N ASN A 95 10.19 -4.85 5.26
CA ASN A 95 11.35 -5.74 5.15
C ASN A 95 12.27 -5.39 3.96
N GLN A 96 11.70 -4.78 2.91
CA GLN A 96 12.46 -4.25 1.77
C GLN A 96 13.01 -2.83 1.99
N GLY A 97 12.90 -2.30 3.21
CA GLY A 97 13.41 -0.98 3.62
C GLY A 97 12.60 0.21 3.07
N VAL A 98 11.34 0.01 2.71
CA VAL A 98 10.47 1.09 2.23
C VAL A 98 9.77 1.78 3.41
N ASP A 99 9.82 3.11 3.44
CA ASP A 99 9.07 3.92 4.43
C ASP A 99 7.58 3.98 4.05
N CYS A 100 6.80 3.10 4.67
CA CYS A 100 5.37 2.95 4.44
C CYS A 100 4.59 2.77 5.76
N TYR A 101 3.28 2.99 5.69
CA TYR A 101 2.35 2.76 6.79
C TYR A 101 1.02 2.19 6.26
N VAL A 102 0.22 1.61 7.14
CA VAL A 102 -1.14 1.19 6.81
C VAL A 102 -2.10 2.36 7.04
N TYR A 103 -2.84 2.74 6.01
CA TYR A 103 -3.97 3.64 6.12
C TYR A 103 -5.21 2.81 6.44
N TYR A 104 -5.67 2.95 7.67
CA TYR A 104 -6.93 2.39 8.13
C TYR A 104 -8.03 3.39 7.84
N GLN A 105 -8.92 3.03 6.93
CA GLN A 105 -10.09 3.84 6.67
C GLN A 105 -11.21 3.34 7.59
N VAL A 106 -11.61 4.19 8.53
CA VAL A 106 -12.81 3.94 9.34
C VAL A 106 -14.01 4.12 8.42
N ASP A 107 -14.77 3.04 8.22
CA ASP A 107 -16.08 3.01 7.57
C ASP A 107 -17.15 3.55 8.53
#